data_AF-A0A068WFH8-F1
#
_entry.id   AF-A0A068WFH8-F1
#
_cell.length_a   1.000
_cell.length_b   1.000
_cell.length_c   1.000
_cell.angle_alpha   90.00
_cell.angle_beta   90.00
_cell.angle_gamma   90.00
#
_symmetry.space_group_name_H-M   'P 1'
#
loop_
_entity.id
_entity.type
_entity.pdbx_description
1 polymer ?
#
loop_
_entity_poly.entity_id
_entity_poly.type
_entity_poly.pdbx_seq_one_letter_code
_entity_poly.pdbx_strand_id
1 'polypeptide(L)'
;MDCPGALKVINEGLTIEDRDKKLLIRCTELFITTIDRLNMDQLAKDQIQPDIRNLWECMHGLSFIPSDFDGKKRIKHWLDVMEPMDASEELSPTQGRQLLFDMETSFDKFKSITP
;
A
#
# COMPACT_ATOMS: atom_id res chain seq x y z
N MET A 1 -8.67 -7.60 37.90
CA MET A 1 -7.89 -8.23 36.81
C MET A 1 -7.19 -7.10 36.07
N ASP A 2 -6.10 -6.60 36.64
CA ASP A 2 -5.25 -5.61 35.97
C ASP A 2 -4.18 -6.38 35.20
N CYS A 3 -4.29 -6.39 33.87
CA CYS A 3 -3.29 -7.01 33.01
C CYS A 3 -2.07 -6.07 32.92
N PRO A 4 -0.91 -6.43 33.49
CA PRO A 4 0.26 -5.54 33.52
C PRO A 4 0.80 -5.24 32.11
N GLY A 5 0.54 -6.13 31.14
CA GLY A 5 0.93 -5.95 29.74
C GLY A 5 0.21 -4.80 29.05
N ALA A 6 -1.07 -4.55 29.37
CA ALA A 6 -1.82 -3.44 28.79
C ALA A 6 -1.34 -2.08 29.33
N LEU A 7 -0.97 -2.02 30.61
CA LEU A 7 -0.48 -0.80 31.25
C LEU A 7 0.90 -0.35 30.73
N LYS A 8 1.78 -1.29 30.34
CA LYS A 8 3.07 -0.95 29.71
C LYS A 8 2.92 -0.25 28.37
N VAL A 9 2.00 -0.73 27.53
CA VAL A 9 1.72 -0.12 26.20
C VAL A 9 1.16 1.30 26.34
N ILE A 10 0.38 1.57 27.39
CA ILE A 10 -0.18 2.89 27.68
C ILE A 10 0.91 3.88 28.15
N ASN A 11 1.97 3.40 28.82
CA ASN A 11 2.98 4.26 29.45
C ASN A 11 4.25 4.47 28.60
N GLU A 12 4.65 3.50 27.78
CA GLU A 12 5.93 3.52 27.03
C GLU A 12 5.78 3.96 25.56
N GLY A 13 4.54 4.06 25.05
CA GLY A 13 4.29 4.31 23.62
C GLY A 13 4.60 3.08 22.75
N LEU A 14 4.13 3.09 21.51
CA LEU A 14 4.41 2.02 20.55
C LEU A 14 5.89 2.02 20.18
N THR A 15 6.56 0.87 20.34
CA THR A 15 7.93 0.68 19.85
C THR A 15 7.96 0.78 18.32
N ILE A 16 9.12 1.10 17.75
CA ILE A 16 9.30 1.17 16.28
C ILE A 16 8.98 -0.19 15.65
N GLU A 17 9.38 -1.28 16.29
CA GLU A 17 9.11 -2.65 15.83
C GLU A 17 7.60 -2.97 15.80
N ASP A 18 6.84 -2.56 16.83
CA ASP A 18 5.40 -2.76 16.86
C ASP A 18 4.66 -1.91 15.83
N ARG A 19 5.17 -0.71 15.54
CA ARG A 19 4.66 0.16 14.46
C ARG A 19 4.88 -0.49 13.10
N ASP A 20 6.10 -0.95 12.82
CA ASP A 20 6.45 -1.56 11.53
C ASP A 20 5.66 -2.85 11.29
N LYS A 21 5.43 -3.67 12.32
CA LYS A 21 4.55 -4.85 12.23
C LYS A 21 3.13 -4.48 11.81
N LYS A 22 2.55 -3.43 12.42
CA LYS A 22 1.21 -2.95 12.05
C LYS A 22 1.16 -2.40 10.64
N LEU A 23 2.16 -1.62 10.24
CA LEU A 23 2.26 -1.10 8.88
C LEU A 23 2.47 -2.22 7.86
N LEU A 24 3.25 -3.24 8.18
CA LEU A 24 3.49 -4.39 7.30
C LEU A 24 2.18 -5.12 6.99
N ILE A 25 1.39 -5.43 8.02
CA ILE A 25 0.06 -6.03 7.87
C ILE A 25 -0.82 -5.13 7.00
N ARG A 26 -0.86 -3.83 7.31
CA ARG A 26 -1.67 -2.86 6.58
C ARG A 26 -1.29 -2.76 5.10
N CYS A 27 0.01 -2.72 4.79
CA CYS A 27 0.50 -2.65 3.42
C CYS A 27 0.15 -3.93 2.66
N THR A 28 0.23 -5.09 3.31
CA THR A 28 -0.15 -6.38 2.73
C THR A 28 -1.64 -6.42 2.40
N GLU A 29 -2.51 -5.97 3.31
CA GLU A 29 -3.95 -5.83 3.08
C GLU A 29 -4.24 -4.88 1.91
N LEU A 30 -3.54 -3.74 1.83
CA LEU A 30 -3.73 -2.76 0.76
C LEU A 30 -3.28 -3.28 -0.60
N PHE A 31 -2.19 -4.05 -0.67
CA PHE A 31 -1.78 -4.73 -1.90
C PHE A 31 -2.88 -5.68 -2.39
N ILE A 32 -3.35 -6.57 -1.52
CA ILE A 32 -4.41 -7.54 -1.86
C ILE A 32 -5.69 -6.80 -2.28
N THR A 33 -6.13 -5.81 -1.50
CA THR A 33 -7.33 -5.03 -1.80
C THR A 33 -7.23 -4.35 -3.18
N THR A 34 -6.08 -3.71 -3.47
CA THR A 34 -5.87 -3.04 -4.75
C THR A 34 -5.90 -4.03 -5.91
N ILE A 35 -5.22 -5.17 -5.78
CA ILE A 35 -5.18 -6.24 -6.80
C ILE A 35 -6.59 -6.81 -7.03
N ASP A 36 -7.34 -7.08 -5.97
CA ASP A 36 -8.71 -7.59 -6.06
C ASP A 36 -9.64 -6.62 -6.79
N ARG A 37 -9.56 -5.31 -6.49
CA ARG A 37 -10.34 -4.29 -7.22
C ARG A 37 -10.03 -4.29 -8.71
N LEU A 38 -8.75 -4.35 -9.07
CA LEU A 38 -8.32 -4.40 -10.48
C LEU A 38 -8.81 -5.67 -11.18
N ASN A 39 -8.82 -6.81 -10.49
CA ASN A 39 -9.37 -8.07 -11.02
C ASN A 39 -10.90 -8.06 -11.19
N MET A 40 -11.59 -7.15 -10.50
CA MET A 40 -13.04 -6.91 -10.66
C MET A 40 -13.36 -5.83 -11.71
N ASP A 41 -12.36 -5.43 -12.51
CA ASP A 41 -12.46 -4.35 -13.51
C ASP A 41 -12.92 -2.99 -12.91
N GLN A 42 -12.63 -2.74 -11.62
CA GLN A 42 -12.84 -1.44 -11.00
C GLN A 42 -11.68 -0.51 -11.38
N LEU A 43 -11.88 0.32 -12.41
CA LEU A 43 -10.82 1.15 -13.01
C LEU A 43 -11.04 2.66 -12.84
N ALA A 44 -12.14 3.10 -12.22
CA ALA A 44 -12.41 4.51 -11.98
C ALA A 44 -11.45 5.08 -10.92
N LYS A 45 -10.99 6.33 -11.10
CA LYS A 45 -10.04 7.00 -10.19
C LYS A 45 -10.52 6.95 -8.74
N ASP A 46 -11.77 7.30 -8.48
CA ASP A 46 -12.34 7.32 -7.13
C ASP A 46 -12.39 5.95 -6.45
N GLN A 47 -12.43 4.86 -7.22
CA GLN A 47 -12.42 3.49 -6.73
C GLN A 47 -11.01 3.00 -6.38
N ILE A 48 -10.00 3.35 -7.16
CA ILE A 48 -8.64 2.78 -7.03
C ILE A 48 -7.62 3.71 -6.37
N GLN A 49 -7.69 5.02 -6.66
CA GLN A 49 -6.67 5.97 -6.23
C GLN A 49 -6.52 6.06 -4.70
N PRO A 50 -7.60 6.01 -3.89
CA PRO A 50 -7.48 6.05 -2.45
C PRO A 50 -6.66 4.87 -1.88
N ASP A 51 -6.84 3.66 -2.42
CA ASP A 51 -6.08 2.49 -1.98
C ASP A 51 -4.61 2.58 -2.37
N ILE A 52 -4.33 3.00 -3.60
CA ILE A 52 -2.96 3.17 -4.10
C ILE A 52 -2.23 4.24 -3.30
N ARG A 53 -2.91 5.34 -2.93
CA ARG A 53 -2.35 6.39 -2.08
C ARG A 53 -2.04 5.87 -0.69
N ASN A 54 -3.00 5.19 -0.06
CA ASN A 54 -2.82 4.58 1.25
C ASN A 54 -1.67 3.57 1.25
N LEU A 55 -1.55 2.78 0.17
CA LEU A 55 -0.47 1.82 -0.01
C LEU A 55 0.89 2.53 -0.09
N TRP A 56 0.99 3.58 -0.91
CA TRP A 56 2.21 4.37 -1.04
C TRP A 56 2.65 4.99 0.30
N GLU A 57 1.72 5.59 1.03
CA GLU A 57 1.97 6.18 2.35
C GLU A 57 2.36 5.12 3.39
N CYS A 58 1.66 3.97 3.40
CA CYS A 58 1.98 2.84 4.26
C CYS A 58 3.41 2.37 4.02
N MET A 59 3.80 2.18 2.75
CA MET A 59 5.16 1.77 2.40
C MET A 59 6.19 2.84 2.78
N HIS A 60 5.84 4.13 2.67
CA HIS A 60 6.72 5.22 3.09
C HIS A 60 6.99 5.20 4.60
N GLY A 61 6.02 4.75 5.40
CA GLY A 61 6.14 4.65 6.86
C GLY A 61 6.97 3.47 7.38
N LEU A 62 7.25 2.45 6.55
CA LEU A 62 8.02 1.27 6.96
C LEU A 62 9.52 1.59 7.01
N SER A 63 10.13 1.40 8.19
CA SER A 63 11.52 1.80 8.44
C SER A 63 12.57 1.00 7.64
N PHE A 64 12.25 -0.25 7.29
CA PHE A 64 13.16 -1.15 6.57
C PHE A 64 13.08 -1.03 5.05
N ILE A 65 12.13 -0.27 4.50
CA ILE A 65 12.00 -0.14 3.04
C ILE A 65 12.90 1.00 2.54
N PRO A 66 13.89 0.71 1.66
CA PRO A 66 14.75 1.73 1.08
C PRO A 66 13.96 2.85 0.38
N SER A 67 14.48 4.07 0.42
CA SER A 67 13.86 5.23 -0.25
C SER A 67 13.80 5.07 -1.77
N ASP A 68 14.72 4.30 -2.35
CA ASP A 68 14.84 4.04 -3.78
C ASP A 68 14.18 2.73 -4.22
N PHE A 69 13.46 2.05 -3.32
CA PHE A 69 12.77 0.79 -3.58
C PHE A 69 11.86 0.88 -4.82
N ASP A 70 12.09 0.01 -5.80
CA ASP A 70 11.43 0.04 -7.11
C ASP A 70 9.90 -0.02 -6.99
N GLY A 71 9.37 -0.82 -6.06
CA GLY A 71 7.91 -0.90 -5.84
C GLY A 71 7.29 0.43 -5.40
N LYS A 72 8.00 1.22 -4.58
CA LYS A 72 7.54 2.57 -4.18
C LYS A 72 7.45 3.51 -5.38
N LYS A 73 8.43 3.44 -6.29
CA LYS A 73 8.49 4.27 -7.51
C LYS A 73 7.35 3.93 -8.47
N ARG A 74 7.07 2.64 -8.67
CA ARG A 74 5.95 2.17 -9.52
C ARG A 74 4.60 2.64 -9.00
N ILE A 75 4.35 2.49 -7.69
CA ILE A 75 3.09 2.93 -7.08
C ILE A 75 2.95 4.45 -7.20
N LYS A 76 4.04 5.22 -7.00
CA LYS A 76 4.02 6.66 -7.18
C LYS A 76 3.70 7.07 -8.62
N HIS A 77 4.29 6.38 -9.60
CA HIS A 77 4.00 6.62 -11.02
C HIS A 77 2.50 6.50 -11.33
N TRP A 78 1.82 5.50 -10.78
CA TRP A 78 0.39 5.33 -10.99
C TRP A 78 -0.46 6.42 -10.31
N LEU A 79 -0.03 6.94 -9.16
CA LEU A 79 -0.64 8.14 -8.59
C LEU A 79 -0.49 9.35 -9.52
N ASP A 80 0.68 9.52 -10.15
CA ASP A 80 0.93 10.61 -11.09
C ASP A 80 0.07 10.48 -12.36
N VAL A 81 -0.16 9.24 -12.84
CA VAL A 81 -1.07 8.96 -13.96
C VAL A 81 -2.52 9.33 -13.62
N MET A 82 -2.96 9.08 -12.39
CA MET A 82 -4.33 9.37 -11.93
C MET A 82 -4.55 10.80 -11.46
N GLU A 83 -3.48 11.53 -11.11
CA GLU A 83 -3.56 12.90 -10.59
C GLU A 83 -4.40 13.82 -11.51
N PRO A 84 -4.19 13.88 -12.84
CA PRO A 84 -4.94 14.78 -13.72
C PRO A 84 -6.36 14.29 -14.07
N MET A 85 -6.71 13.05 -13.74
CA MET A 85 -8.02 12.48 -14.07
C MET A 85 -9.13 13.02 -13.16
N ASP A 86 -10.36 13.13 -13.65
CA ASP A 86 -11.54 13.35 -12.81
C ASP A 86 -11.87 12.10 -12.00
N ALA A 87 -12.61 12.29 -10.90
CA ALA A 87 -12.97 11.19 -9.99
C ALA A 87 -13.67 10.03 -10.71
N SER A 88 -14.54 10.33 -11.66
CA SER A 88 -15.31 9.36 -12.45
C SER A 88 -14.58 8.83 -13.70
N GLU A 89 -13.40 9.37 -14.03
CA GLU A 89 -12.64 8.87 -15.17
C GLU A 89 -12.00 7.52 -14.86
N GLU A 90 -12.02 6.64 -15.87
CA GLU A 90 -11.48 5.28 -15.77
C GLU A 90 -10.12 5.17 -16.46
N LEU A 91 -9.24 4.36 -15.90
CA LEU A 91 -8.08 3.87 -16.64
C LEU A 91 -8.55 3.05 -17.84
N SER A 92 -7.86 3.19 -18.97
CA SER A 92 -8.10 2.31 -20.12
C SER A 92 -7.84 0.84 -19.73
N PRO A 93 -8.46 -0.15 -20.41
CA PRO A 93 -8.21 -1.57 -20.14
C PRO A 93 -6.72 -1.96 -20.23
N THR A 94 -5.97 -1.30 -21.11
CA THR A 94 -4.52 -1.49 -21.23
C THR A 94 -3.78 -0.95 -20.00
N GLN A 95 -4.15 0.25 -19.53
CA GLN A 95 -3.58 0.81 -18.30
C GLN A 95 -3.95 -0.04 -17.07
N GLY A 96 -5.20 -0.51 -16.95
CA GLY A 96 -5.64 -1.38 -15.87
C GLY A 96 -4.82 -2.67 -15.79
N ARG A 97 -4.57 -3.34 -16.93
CA ARG A 97 -3.70 -4.53 -16.99
C ARG A 97 -2.26 -4.24 -16.62
N GLN A 98 -1.72 -3.10 -17.07
CA GLN A 98 -0.35 -2.70 -16.72
C GLN A 98 -0.24 -2.38 -15.23
N LEU A 99 -1.25 -1.71 -14.65
CA LEU A 99 -1.34 -1.42 -13.23
C LEU A 99 -1.40 -2.69 -12.39
N LEU A 100 -2.23 -3.67 -12.79
CA LEU A 100 -2.31 -4.97 -12.13
C LEU A 100 -0.94 -5.66 -12.11
N PHE A 101 -0.28 -5.75 -13.27
CA PHE A 101 1.04 -6.35 -13.38
C PHE A 101 2.08 -5.63 -12.50
N ASP A 102 2.08 -4.30 -12.49
CA ASP A 102 2.99 -3.50 -11.65
C ASP A 102 2.70 -3.68 -10.15
N MET A 103 1.43 -3.84 -9.75
CA MET A 103 1.04 -4.11 -8.37
C MET A 103 1.49 -5.50 -7.90
N GLU A 104 1.26 -6.54 -8.70
CA GLU A 104 1.72 -7.91 -8.43
C GLU A 104 3.25 -7.96 -8.32
N THR A 105 3.95 -7.36 -9.28
CA THR A 105 5.42 -7.28 -9.29
C THR A 105 5.95 -6.53 -8.07
N SER A 106 5.31 -5.41 -7.70
CA SER A 106 5.69 -4.63 -6.51
C SER A 106 5.45 -5.40 -5.22
N PHE A 107 4.36 -6.17 -5.15
CA PHE A 107 4.03 -7.00 -3.99
C PHE A 107 5.02 -8.16 -3.83
N ASP A 108 5.42 -8.81 -4.91
CA ASP A 108 6.45 -9.88 -4.85
C ASP A 108 7.79 -9.35 -4.37
N LYS A 109 8.22 -8.19 -4.87
CA LYS A 109 9.43 -7.51 -4.38
C LYS A 109 9.29 -7.12 -2.91
N PHE A 110 8.13 -6.62 -2.51
CA PHE A 110 7.85 -6.23 -1.12
C PHE A 110 7.97 -7.43 -0.18
N LYS A 111 7.37 -8.57 -0.54
CA LYS A 111 7.50 -9.83 0.23
C LYS A 111 8.95 -10.28 0.35
N SER A 112 9.77 -10.11 -0.69
CA SER A 112 11.19 -10.53 -0.66
C SER A 112 12.08 -9.72 0.29
N ILE A 113 11.68 -8.49 0.65
CA ILE A 113 12.43 -7.62 1.56
C ILE A 113 11.81 -7.55 2.96
N THR A 114 10.66 -8.20 3.15
CA THR A 114 9.98 -8.24 4.44
C THR A 114 10.73 -9.18 5.38
N PRO A 115 11.08 -8.75 6.62
CA PRO A 115 11.81 -9.56 7.59
C PRO A 115 10.95 -10.68 8.22
#